data_AF-A0A6P7SJB7-F1
#
_entry.id   AF-A0A6P7SJB7-F1
#
_cell.length_a   1.000
_cell.length_b   1.000
_cell.length_c   1.000
_cell.angle_alpha   90.00
_cell.angle_beta   90.00
_cell.angle_gamma   90.00
#
_symmetry.space_group_name_H-M   'P 1'
#
loop_
_entity.id
_entity.type
_entity.pdbx_description
1 polymer ?
#
loop_
_entity_poly.entity_id
_entity_poly.type
_entity_poly.pdbx_seq_one_letter_code
_entity_poly.pdbx_strand_id
1 'polypeptide(L)'
;MTESSDGIASSPESYLERFQVLLYLEDSISQLLEYKDDNPKVNVIKFMNEYFQSVKNGTHVMFREFEFINATLHNRKSFIKLFWKCFQQVGKKGDLLTIQEYHSLICLLCSDFPFELVQKTARRSKVLHQPHYMQSRCKQHSNTPCPMPPL
;
A
#
# COMPACT_ATOMS: atom_id res chain seq x y z
N MET A 1 16.36 22.56 34.29
CA MET A 1 16.56 21.13 34.66
C MET A 1 15.21 20.44 34.65
N THR A 2 15.20 19.16 34.28
CA THR A 2 14.06 18.22 34.03
C THR A 2 13.47 18.33 32.62
N GLU A 3 14.12 17.74 31.61
CA GLU A 3 14.07 16.33 31.17
C GLU A 3 13.06 16.13 30.03
N SER A 4 13.55 16.36 28.81
CA SER A 4 12.93 15.97 27.56
C SER A 4 13.27 14.50 27.28
N SER A 5 12.37 13.59 27.67
CA SER A 5 12.45 12.18 27.34
C SER A 5 11.06 11.74 26.90
N ASP A 6 10.86 11.54 25.60
CA ASP A 6 9.75 10.74 25.07
C ASP A 6 10.22 10.02 23.80
N GLY A 7 11.33 9.28 23.94
CA GLY A 7 11.63 8.17 23.05
C GLY A 7 10.60 7.08 23.30
N ILE A 8 9.59 6.98 22.43
CA ILE A 8 8.62 5.88 22.27
C ILE A 8 8.43 5.03 23.54
N ALA A 9 7.81 5.59 24.58
CA ALA A 9 7.25 4.82 25.68
C ALA A 9 5.82 4.35 25.31
N SER A 10 5.67 3.70 24.15
CA SER A 10 4.45 2.94 23.88
C SER A 10 4.65 1.53 24.44
N SER A 11 3.65 0.98 25.13
CA SER A 11 3.71 -0.44 25.50
C SER A 11 3.92 -1.29 24.24
N PRO A 12 4.56 -2.47 24.34
CA PRO A 12 4.74 -3.37 23.20
C PRO A 12 3.44 -3.61 22.42
N GLU A 13 2.32 -3.73 23.13
CA GLU A 13 0.98 -3.92 22.57
C GLU A 13 0.55 -2.71 21.73
N SER A 14 0.74 -1.50 22.25
CA SER A 14 0.42 -0.26 21.54
C SER A 14 1.25 -0.10 20.27
N TYR A 15 2.51 -0.52 20.27
CA TYR A 15 3.34 -0.57 19.07
C TYR A 15 2.78 -1.55 18.04
N LEU A 16 2.49 -2.78 18.46
CA LEU A 16 1.98 -3.84 17.58
C LEU A 16 0.65 -3.45 16.93
N GLU A 17 -0.27 -2.86 17.71
CA GLU A 17 -1.54 -2.34 17.21
C GLU A 17 -1.35 -1.18 16.24
N ARG A 18 -0.52 -0.19 16.61
CA ARG A 18 -0.30 1.01 15.80
C ARG A 18 0.28 0.67 14.43
N PHE A 19 1.21 -0.27 14.37
CA PHE A 19 1.87 -0.67 13.12
C PHE A 19 1.21 -1.88 12.46
N GLN A 20 0.16 -2.42 13.07
CA GLN A 20 -0.64 -3.54 12.55
C GLN A 20 0.27 -4.74 12.22
N VAL A 21 1.25 -4.99 13.09
CA VAL A 21 2.31 -5.98 12.85
C VAL A 21 1.74 -7.39 12.79
N LEU A 22 0.74 -7.68 13.63
CA LEU A 22 0.08 -8.98 13.69
C LEU A 22 -0.55 -9.37 12.33
N LEU A 23 -1.14 -8.41 11.62
CA LEU A 23 -1.71 -8.66 10.29
C LEU A 23 -0.66 -9.19 9.30
N TYR A 24 0.54 -8.61 9.30
CA TYR A 24 1.61 -9.06 8.41
C TYR A 24 2.21 -10.39 8.86
N LEU A 25 2.25 -10.65 10.17
CA LEU A 25 2.71 -11.95 10.69
C LEU A 25 1.74 -13.06 10.30
N GLU A 26 0.45 -12.88 10.55
CA GLU A 26 -0.61 -13.83 10.19
C GLU A 26 -0.64 -14.11 8.68
N ASP A 27 -0.55 -13.05 7.87
CA ASP A 27 -0.50 -13.17 6.41
C ASP A 27 0.78 -13.92 5.94
N SER A 28 1.95 -13.57 6.49
CA SER A 28 3.20 -14.25 6.13
C SER A 28 3.21 -15.74 6.49
N ILE A 29 2.61 -16.11 7.62
CA ILE A 29 2.52 -17.51 8.06
C ILE A 29 1.52 -18.25 7.17
N SER A 30 0.37 -17.66 6.87
CA SER A 30 -0.63 -18.26 5.99
C SER A 30 -0.04 -18.55 4.61
N GLN A 31 0.63 -17.57 4.00
CA GLN A 31 1.31 -17.76 2.71
C GLN A 31 2.45 -18.77 2.78
N LEU A 32 3.21 -18.82 3.88
CA LEU A 32 4.27 -19.81 4.06
C LEU A 32 3.70 -21.23 4.11
N LEU A 33 2.59 -21.44 4.81
CA LEU A 33 1.94 -22.74 4.93
C LEU A 33 1.43 -23.20 3.56
N GLU A 34 0.70 -22.34 2.85
CA GLU A 34 0.25 -22.62 1.48
C GLU A 34 1.43 -22.93 0.53
N TYR A 35 2.49 -22.13 0.58
CA TYR A 35 3.67 -22.34 -0.25
C TYR A 35 4.40 -23.66 0.08
N LYS A 36 4.41 -24.05 1.36
CA LYS A 36 5.06 -25.26 1.84
C LYS A 36 4.35 -26.53 1.39
N ASP A 37 3.03 -26.49 1.18
CA ASP A 37 2.26 -27.61 0.65
C ASP A 37 2.81 -28.03 -0.74
N ASP A 38 3.15 -27.05 -1.59
CA ASP A 38 3.79 -27.28 -2.88
C ASP A 38 5.33 -27.41 -2.79
N ASN A 39 5.94 -26.88 -1.72
CA ASN A 39 7.40 -26.78 -1.56
C ASN A 39 7.87 -27.24 -0.16
N PRO A 40 7.89 -28.54 0.15
CA PRO A 40 8.15 -29.05 1.50
C PRO A 40 9.53 -28.69 2.09
N LYS A 41 10.50 -28.36 1.22
CA LYS A 41 11.89 -28.00 1.58
C LYS A 41 12.12 -26.49 1.62
N VAL A 42 11.06 -25.67 1.66
CA VAL A 42 11.18 -24.21 1.72
C VAL A 42 12.09 -23.78 2.87
N ASN A 43 13.01 -22.85 2.57
CA ASN A 43 13.77 -22.18 3.61
C ASN A 43 12.89 -21.10 4.24
N VAL A 44 12.36 -21.40 5.42
CA VAL A 44 11.45 -20.53 6.17
C VAL A 44 12.07 -19.14 6.42
N ILE A 45 13.34 -19.07 6.81
CA ILE A 45 14.02 -17.80 7.12
C ILE A 45 14.09 -16.92 5.86
N LYS A 46 14.45 -17.54 4.72
CA LYS A 46 14.51 -16.84 3.43
C LYS A 46 13.13 -16.34 3.01
N PHE A 47 12.10 -17.18 3.12
CA PHE A 47 10.71 -16.82 2.79
C PHE A 47 10.24 -15.62 3.62
N MET A 48 10.43 -15.67 4.95
CA MET A 48 10.02 -14.58 5.85
C MET A 48 10.76 -13.28 5.52
N ASN A 49 12.06 -13.35 5.23
CA ASN A 49 12.82 -12.19 4.80
C ASN A 49 12.27 -11.61 3.49
N GLU A 50 12.02 -12.43 2.47
CA GLU A 50 11.47 -11.99 1.19
C GLU A 50 10.08 -11.35 1.35
N TYR A 51 9.21 -11.94 2.18
CA TYR A 51 7.91 -11.37 2.51
C TYR A 51 8.04 -9.97 3.13
N PHE A 52 8.85 -9.80 4.19
CA PHE A 52 8.99 -8.49 4.82
C PHE A 52 9.74 -7.47 3.97
N GLN A 53 10.65 -7.90 3.08
CA GLN A 53 11.19 -7.02 2.05
C GLN A 53 10.10 -6.56 1.08
N SER A 54 9.16 -7.45 0.70
CA SER A 54 8.01 -7.07 -0.11
C SER A 54 7.10 -6.05 0.59
N VAL A 55 6.82 -6.25 1.88
CA VAL A 55 6.06 -5.28 2.70
C VAL A 55 6.76 -3.94 2.75
N LYS A 56 8.07 -3.92 3.03
CA LYS A 56 8.89 -2.70 3.04
C LYS A 56 8.87 -1.98 1.69
N ASN A 57 8.94 -2.73 0.60
CA ASN A 57 8.94 -2.18 -0.76
C ASN A 57 7.55 -1.80 -1.27
N GLY A 58 6.48 -2.26 -0.60
CA GLY A 58 5.09 -2.04 -0.96
C GLY A 58 4.62 -2.88 -2.15
N THR A 59 5.25 -4.02 -2.41
CA THR A 59 4.84 -4.94 -3.50
C THR A 59 3.92 -6.07 -3.03
N HIS A 60 3.76 -6.24 -1.72
CA HIS A 60 2.96 -7.29 -1.08
C HIS A 60 1.44 -7.18 -1.34
N VAL A 61 1.01 -6.03 -1.85
CA VAL A 61 -0.39 -5.73 -2.19
C VAL A 61 -0.78 -6.13 -3.61
N MET A 62 0.15 -6.68 -4.40
CA MET A 62 -0.13 -7.10 -5.77
C MET A 62 -0.97 -8.39 -5.78
N PHE A 63 -2.07 -8.39 -6.55
CA PHE A 63 -3.00 -9.53 -6.65
C PHE A 63 -3.62 -9.94 -5.30
N ARG A 64 -3.87 -8.95 -4.43
CA ARG A 64 -4.54 -9.15 -3.15
C ARG A 64 -5.98 -8.69 -3.19
N GLU A 65 -6.78 -9.27 -2.33
CA GLU A 65 -8.18 -8.90 -2.13
C GLU A 65 -8.29 -7.47 -1.56
N PHE A 66 -9.43 -6.84 -1.84
CA PHE A 66 -9.69 -5.46 -1.43
C PHE A 66 -9.68 -5.32 0.09
N GLU A 67 -10.19 -6.31 0.81
CA GLU A 67 -10.17 -6.33 2.28
C GLU A 67 -8.74 -6.18 2.82
N PHE A 68 -7.80 -6.98 2.31
CA PHE A 68 -6.39 -6.89 2.69
C PHE A 68 -5.77 -5.53 2.32
N ILE A 69 -6.06 -5.03 1.11
CA ILE A 69 -5.57 -3.71 0.67
C ILE A 69 -6.09 -2.60 1.58
N ASN A 70 -7.34 -2.69 2.04
CA ASN A 70 -7.99 -1.68 2.86
C ASN A 70 -7.62 -1.78 4.36
N ALA A 71 -7.11 -2.92 4.81
CA ALA A 71 -6.87 -3.21 6.23
C ALA A 71 -5.86 -2.25 6.91
N THR A 72 -4.84 -1.79 6.20
CA THR A 72 -3.82 -0.89 6.76
C THR A 72 -3.65 0.39 5.95
N LEU A 73 -3.18 1.47 6.58
CA LEU A 73 -2.81 2.67 5.84
C LEU A 73 -1.61 2.41 4.90
N HIS A 74 -0.69 1.55 5.32
CA HIS A 74 0.49 1.17 4.53
C HIS A 74 0.08 0.39 3.27
N ASN A 75 -0.87 -0.55 3.37
CA ASN A 75 -1.37 -1.32 2.24
C ASN A 75 -2.04 -0.40 1.21
N ARG A 76 -2.93 0.49 1.66
CA ARG A 76 -3.59 1.48 0.78
C ARG A 76 -2.58 2.36 0.03
N LYS A 77 -1.57 2.88 0.74
CA LYS A 77 -0.50 3.70 0.13
C LYS A 77 0.33 2.89 -0.87
N SER A 78 0.70 1.67 -0.51
CA SER A 78 1.46 0.74 -1.35
C SER A 78 0.69 0.41 -2.63
N PHE A 79 -0.61 0.17 -2.52
CA PHE A 79 -1.48 -0.15 -3.65
C PHE A 79 -1.59 1.00 -4.64
N ILE A 80 -1.80 2.23 -4.16
CA ILE A 80 -1.83 3.43 -5.03
C ILE A 80 -0.48 3.60 -5.75
N LYS A 81 0.63 3.40 -5.05
CA LYS A 81 1.98 3.49 -5.63
C LYS A 81 2.21 2.40 -6.68
N LEU A 82 1.77 1.17 -6.42
CA LEU A 82 1.85 0.05 -7.35
C LEU A 82 1.02 0.32 -8.60
N PHE A 83 -0.25 0.71 -8.43
CA PHE A 83 -1.15 1.07 -9.53
C PHE A 83 -0.54 2.15 -10.43
N TRP A 84 0.00 3.22 -9.82
CA TRP A 84 0.70 4.26 -10.57
C TRP A 84 1.89 3.70 -11.35
N LYS A 85 2.73 2.89 -10.72
CA LYS A 85 3.91 2.29 -11.37
C LYS A 85 3.50 1.44 -12.59
N CYS A 86 2.43 0.67 -12.49
CA CYS A 86 1.92 -0.19 -13.55
C CYS A 86 1.28 0.61 -14.71
N PHE A 87 0.49 1.63 -14.40
CA PHE A 87 -0.39 2.27 -15.40
C PHE A 87 -0.08 3.75 -15.67
N GLN A 88 1.02 4.31 -15.16
CA GLN A 88 1.40 5.72 -15.41
C GLN A 88 1.48 6.10 -16.89
N GLN A 89 1.70 5.13 -17.79
CA GLN A 89 1.76 5.36 -19.24
C GLN A 89 0.39 5.39 -19.91
N VAL A 90 -0.64 4.84 -19.26
CA VAL A 90 -2.00 4.81 -19.78
C VAL A 90 -2.58 6.23 -19.74
N GLY A 91 -3.14 6.70 -20.86
CA GLY A 91 -3.71 8.05 -20.99
C GLY A 91 -2.69 9.18 -21.25
N LYS A 92 -1.38 8.88 -21.38
CA LYS A 92 -0.37 9.90 -21.72
C LYS A 92 -0.55 10.54 -23.10
N LYS A 93 -1.28 9.89 -24.00
CA LYS A 93 -1.56 10.37 -25.36
C LYS A 93 -2.85 11.18 -25.49
N GLY A 94 -3.48 11.54 -24.36
CA GLY A 94 -4.74 12.27 -24.35
C GLY A 94 -5.99 11.39 -24.32
N ASP A 95 -5.82 10.07 -24.28
CA ASP A 95 -6.94 9.13 -24.13
C ASP A 95 -7.56 9.28 -22.74
N LEU A 96 -8.84 9.67 -22.73
CA LEU A 96 -9.64 9.76 -21.52
C LEU A 96 -10.19 8.37 -21.19
N LEU A 97 -9.82 7.83 -20.03
CA LEU A 97 -10.41 6.60 -19.53
C LEU A 97 -11.79 6.89 -18.94
N THR A 98 -12.77 6.10 -19.36
CA THR A 98 -14.06 6.00 -18.68
C THR A 98 -13.89 5.44 -17.27
N ILE A 99 -14.89 5.65 -16.41
CA ILE A 99 -14.91 5.10 -15.04
C ILE A 99 -14.80 3.57 -15.06
N GLN A 100 -15.41 2.92 -16.05
CA GLN A 100 -15.39 1.46 -16.22
C GLN A 100 -14.01 0.95 -16.63
N GLU A 101 -13.33 1.62 -17.56
CA GLU A 101 -11.97 1.24 -17.94
C GLU A 101 -11.00 1.45 -16.79
N TYR A 102 -11.14 2.55 -16.05
CA TYR A 102 -10.31 2.79 -14.86
C TYR A 102 -10.52 1.70 -13.79
N HIS A 103 -11.77 1.33 -13.51
CA HIS A 103 -12.07 0.22 -12.61
C HIS A 103 -11.49 -1.10 -13.12
N SER A 104 -11.59 -1.38 -14.42
CA SER A 104 -11.01 -2.57 -15.04
C SER A 104 -9.48 -2.63 -14.83
N LEU A 105 -8.77 -1.51 -14.96
CA LEU A 105 -7.33 -1.44 -14.67
C LEU A 105 -7.00 -1.73 -13.20
N ILE A 106 -7.83 -1.25 -12.27
CA ILE A 106 -7.68 -1.59 -10.84
C ILE A 106 -7.90 -3.09 -10.64
N CYS A 107 -8.90 -3.66 -11.30
CA CYS A 107 -9.22 -5.09 -11.22
C CYS A 107 -8.11 -6.01 -11.75
N LEU A 108 -7.20 -5.51 -12.58
CA LEU A 108 -5.98 -6.25 -12.94
C LEU A 108 -5.03 -6.48 -11.75
N LEU A 109 -5.10 -5.64 -10.72
CA LEU A 109 -4.27 -5.76 -9.50
C LEU A 109 -5.07 -6.25 -8.28
N CYS A 110 -6.38 -6.05 -8.24
CA CYS A 110 -7.29 -6.39 -7.15
C CYS A 110 -8.67 -6.73 -7.73
N SER A 111 -8.94 -8.01 -7.96
CA SER A 111 -10.10 -8.49 -8.74
C SER A 111 -11.45 -8.12 -8.15
N ASP A 112 -11.55 -8.01 -6.83
CA ASP A 112 -12.75 -7.71 -6.06
C ASP A 112 -12.92 -6.22 -5.71
N PHE A 113 -12.14 -5.33 -6.33
CA PHE A 113 -12.19 -3.91 -6.01
C PHE A 113 -13.59 -3.30 -6.23
N PRO A 114 -14.16 -2.57 -5.25
CA PRO A 114 -15.54 -2.09 -5.33
C PRO A 114 -15.70 -0.93 -6.32
N PHE A 115 -16.55 -1.14 -7.34
CA PHE A 115 -16.85 -0.14 -8.37
C PHE A 115 -17.41 1.17 -7.78
N GLU A 116 -18.23 1.07 -6.73
CA GLU A 116 -18.81 2.20 -6.00
C GLU A 116 -17.75 3.22 -5.54
N LEU A 117 -16.59 2.74 -5.08
CA LEU A 117 -15.52 3.62 -4.61
C LEU A 117 -14.87 4.39 -5.77
N VAL A 118 -14.71 3.74 -6.92
CA VAL A 118 -14.21 4.40 -8.15
C VAL A 118 -15.20 5.47 -8.59
N GLN A 119 -16.49 5.13 -8.64
CA GLN A 119 -17.54 6.05 -9.07
C GLN A 119 -17.69 7.26 -8.12
N LYS A 120 -17.68 7.04 -6.80
CA LYS A 120 -17.74 8.12 -5.81
C LYS A 120 -16.53 9.06 -5.93
N THR A 121 -15.34 8.51 -6.17
CA THR A 121 -14.13 9.29 -6.37
C THR A 121 -14.20 10.12 -7.67
N ALA A 122 -14.68 9.52 -8.77
CA ALA A 122 -14.88 10.18 -10.05
C ALA A 122 -15.96 11.28 -10.05
N ARG A 123 -16.96 11.20 -9.16
CA ARG A 123 -17.98 12.25 -9.00
C ARG A 123 -17.46 13.44 -8.18
N ARG A 124 -16.61 13.17 -7.18
CA ARG A 124 -16.01 14.20 -6.31
C ARG A 124 -14.86 14.93 -6.97
N SER A 125 -14.04 14.20 -7.73
CA SER A 125 -13.04 14.78 -8.60
C SER A 125 -13.70 15.00 -9.96
N LYS A 126 -13.94 16.24 -10.42
CA LYS A 126 -14.32 16.54 -11.83
C LYS A 126 -13.29 16.05 -12.88
N VAL A 127 -12.33 15.21 -12.46
CA VAL A 127 -11.07 14.85 -13.07
C VAL A 127 -10.82 13.36 -12.77
N LEU A 128 -11.45 12.46 -13.53
CA LEU A 128 -10.68 11.33 -14.06
C LEU A 128 -9.94 11.73 -15.35
N HIS A 129 -9.98 13.02 -15.70
CA HIS A 129 -9.41 13.61 -16.91
C HIS A 129 -7.88 13.58 -16.99
N GLN A 130 -7.14 13.04 -16.02
CA GLN A 130 -5.69 12.84 -16.17
C GLN A 130 -5.08 12.06 -15.00
N PRO A 131 -4.13 11.13 -15.26
CA PRO A 131 -3.26 10.57 -14.24
C PRO A 131 -2.49 11.66 -13.45
N HIS A 132 -2.31 12.85 -14.02
CA HIS A 132 -1.55 13.96 -13.42
C HIS A 132 -2.09 14.46 -12.06
N TYR A 133 -3.37 14.24 -11.72
CA TYR A 133 -3.97 14.73 -10.47
C TYR A 133 -3.47 13.99 -9.21
N MET A 134 -3.02 12.73 -9.34
CA MET A 134 -2.51 11.96 -8.20
C MET A 134 -1.11 12.42 -7.74
N GLN A 135 -0.31 13.02 -8.63
CA GLN A 135 1.00 13.57 -8.28
C GLN A 135 0.90 14.76 -7.30
N SER A 136 -0.14 15.58 -7.41
CA SER A 136 -0.31 16.77 -6.57
C SER A 136 -0.64 16.43 -5.12
N ARG A 137 -1.36 15.32 -4.86
CA ARG A 137 -1.70 14.88 -3.51
C ARG A 137 -0.58 14.13 -2.80
N CYS A 138 0.17 13.28 -3.51
CA CYS A 138 1.32 12.60 -2.91
C CYS A 138 2.46 13.58 -2.58
N LYS A 139 2.68 14.61 -3.39
CA LYS A 139 3.70 15.65 -3.11
C LYS A 139 3.32 16.60 -1.97
N GLN A 140 2.03 16.73 -1.64
CA GLN A 140 1.58 17.56 -0.50
C GLN A 140 1.82 16.90 0.87
N HIS A 141 2.31 15.67 0.94
CA HIS A 141 2.70 15.01 2.20
C HIS A 141 4.19 14.64 2.26
N SER A 142 5.01 15.12 1.31
CA SER A 142 6.46 14.83 1.26
C SER A 142 7.37 16.06 1.39
N ASN A 143 6.82 17.26 1.55
CA ASN A 143 7.60 18.50 1.63
C ASN A 143 7.38 19.24 2.95
N THR A 144 7.84 18.63 4.06
CA THR A 144 8.34 19.40 5.20
C THR A 144 9.78 18.94 5.42
N PRO A 145 10.78 19.83 5.27
CA PRO A 145 12.16 19.51 5.65
C PRO A 145 12.19 19.24 7.16
N CYS A 146 12.65 18.07 7.57
CA CYS A 146 13.01 17.85 8.98
C CYS A 146 14.12 18.86 9.34
N PRO A 147 13.91 19.74 10.34
CA PRO A 147 15.00 20.58 10.81
C PRO A 147 16.04 19.69 11.51
N MET A 148 17.25 19.68 10.98
CA MET A 148 18.42 19.12 11.67
C MET A 148 18.71 20.00 12.89
N PRO A 149 18.87 19.44 14.10
CA PRO A 149 19.30 20.22 15.26
C PRO A 149 20.77 20.65 15.09
N PRO A 150 21.16 21.84 15.56
CA PRO A 150 22.56 22.25 15.58
C PRO A 150 23.38 21.38 16.55
N LEU A 151 24.67 21.21 16.21
CA LEU A 151 25.69 20.48 16.95
C LEU A 151 25.87 20.99 18.39
#